data_AF-A0A8J4X138-F1
#
_entry.id   AF-A0A8J4X138-F1
#
_cell.length_a   1.000
_cell.length_b   1.000
_cell.length_c   1.000
_cell.angle_alpha   90.00
_cell.angle_beta   90.00
_cell.angle_gamma   90.00
#
_symmetry.space_group_name_H-M   'P 1'
#
loop_
_entity.id
_entity.type
_entity.pdbx_description
1 polymer ?
#
loop_
_entity_poly.entity_id
_entity_poly.type
_entity_poly.pdbx_seq_one_letter_code
_entity_poly.pdbx_strand_id
1 'polypeptide(L)'
;MRKKEKMYGYWPYGFFKRLGVPGPKPIPFFGTMLEYRKGIQTFDMECFQKYGKIWGIYDGRQPVLSVMDTDIIKTVLIKECYSLFTNRRMFGIMKSHSHTLVENLQKTSERGESADIKEFFGAYSMDVVTSTAFSVDINSLNNPKDPFVSNIKKMLKFNFFNPVFLAVALFPFTAPLLEKMDFSFFPTAVTDFFYASLQKIKSERVAKDHKSRVDIMQLMIDSQKSEHDDLNTKGNFLK
;
A
#
# COMPACT_ATOMS: atom_id res chain seq x y z
N MET A 1 -19.48 -38.11 -24.60
CA MET A 1 -19.22 -36.65 -24.67
C MET A 1 -20.23 -35.92 -23.79
N ARG A 2 -19.84 -35.36 -22.64
CA ARG A 2 -20.75 -34.59 -21.76
C ARG A 2 -20.37 -33.10 -21.83
N LYS A 3 -21.22 -32.33 -22.54
CA LYS A 3 -21.14 -30.87 -22.66
C LYS A 3 -21.14 -30.27 -21.25
N LYS A 4 -20.06 -29.57 -20.92
CA LYS A 4 -19.93 -28.76 -19.70
C LYS A 4 -20.81 -27.52 -19.88
N GLU A 5 -21.96 -27.52 -19.24
CA GLU A 5 -22.64 -26.28 -18.87
C GLU A 5 -21.65 -25.48 -17.99
N LYS A 6 -20.98 -24.50 -18.60
CA LYS A 6 -20.15 -23.56 -17.87
C LYS A 6 -21.11 -22.66 -17.09
N MET A 7 -21.43 -23.05 -15.85
CA MET A 7 -22.01 -22.13 -14.87
C MET A 7 -21.15 -20.87 -14.83
N TYR A 8 -21.73 -19.73 -15.18
CA TYR A 8 -21.07 -18.42 -15.24
C TYR A 8 -20.23 -18.10 -13.99
N GLY A 9 -20.60 -18.64 -12.82
CA GLY A 9 -19.86 -18.49 -11.56
C GLY A 9 -18.47 -19.14 -11.52
N TYR A 10 -18.19 -20.14 -12.36
CA TYR A 10 -16.89 -20.85 -12.39
C TYR A 10 -15.96 -20.44 -13.54
N TRP A 11 -16.40 -19.54 -14.41
CA TRP A 11 -15.63 -19.10 -15.58
C TRP A 11 -14.23 -18.52 -15.26
N PRO A 12 -14.03 -17.67 -14.23
CA PRO A 12 -12.71 -17.09 -13.94
C PRO A 12 -11.74 -18.10 -13.29
N TYR A 13 -12.26 -19.16 -12.66
CA TYR A 13 -11.50 -20.13 -11.86
C TYR A 13 -10.78 -21.22 -12.64
N GLY A 14 -10.78 -21.13 -13.98
CA GLY A 14 -10.06 -22.06 -14.85
C GLY A 14 -8.61 -21.67 -15.14
N PHE A 15 -8.17 -20.46 -14.75
CA PHE A 15 -6.87 -19.91 -15.13
C PHE A 15 -5.68 -20.78 -14.71
N PHE A 16 -5.50 -21.07 -13.42
CA PHE A 16 -4.37 -21.88 -12.93
C PHE A 16 -4.45 -23.34 -13.38
N LYS A 17 -5.66 -23.88 -13.51
CA LYS A 17 -5.87 -25.23 -14.05
C LYS A 17 -5.42 -25.38 -15.50
N ARG A 18 -5.53 -24.32 -16.32
CA ARG A 18 -5.01 -24.31 -17.70
C ARG A 18 -3.48 -24.17 -17.75
N LEU A 19 -2.90 -23.50 -16.77
CA LEU A 19 -1.45 -23.28 -16.66
C LEU A 19 -0.71 -24.43 -15.95
N GLY A 20 -1.43 -25.44 -15.45
CA GLY A 20 -0.83 -26.55 -14.70
C GLY A 20 -0.33 -26.15 -13.31
N VAL A 21 -0.75 -25.00 -12.79
CA VAL A 21 -0.35 -24.51 -11.46
C VAL A 21 -1.25 -25.12 -10.39
N PRO A 22 -0.70 -25.76 -9.35
CA PRO A 22 -1.47 -26.34 -8.25
C PRO A 22 -2.04 -25.24 -7.35
N GLY A 23 -3.15 -25.52 -6.67
CA GLY A 23 -3.75 -24.55 -5.75
C GLY A 23 -5.06 -25.03 -5.13
N PRO A 24 -5.53 -24.35 -4.06
CA PRO A 24 -6.80 -24.64 -3.42
C PRO A 24 -7.98 -24.43 -4.39
N LYS A 25 -9.04 -25.23 -4.22
CA LYS A 25 -10.23 -25.13 -5.07
C LYS A 25 -11.00 -23.84 -4.72
N PRO A 26 -11.19 -22.93 -5.68
CA PRO A 26 -11.94 -21.71 -5.42
C PRO A 26 -13.45 -21.99 -5.32
N ILE A 27 -14.10 -21.28 -4.40
CA ILE A 27 -15.54 -21.26 -4.19
C ILE A 27 -16.15 -20.21 -5.14
N PRO A 28 -17.34 -20.44 -5.73
CA PRO A 28 -18.01 -19.44 -6.56
C PRO A 28 -18.09 -18.06 -5.88
N PHE A 29 -17.77 -17.01 -6.64
CA PHE A 29 -17.73 -15.60 -6.22
C PHE A 29 -16.62 -15.25 -5.22
N PHE A 30 -16.41 -16.04 -4.18
CA PHE A 30 -15.47 -15.77 -3.09
C PHE A 30 -14.03 -16.25 -3.36
N GLY A 31 -13.82 -17.09 -4.37
CA GLY A 31 -12.52 -17.68 -4.65
C GLY A 31 -12.00 -18.46 -3.44
N THR A 32 -10.79 -18.15 -3.00
CA THR A 32 -10.13 -18.74 -1.82
C THR A 32 -10.18 -17.83 -0.60
N MET A 33 -10.87 -16.69 -0.68
CA MET A 33 -10.87 -15.64 0.34
C MET A 33 -11.39 -16.10 1.71
N LEU A 34 -12.31 -17.08 1.74
CA LEU A 34 -12.86 -17.60 3.00
C LEU A 34 -11.81 -18.31 3.87
N GLU A 35 -10.72 -18.79 3.27
CA GLU A 35 -9.62 -19.43 4.00
C GLU A 35 -8.80 -18.42 4.83
N TYR A 36 -8.84 -17.12 4.48
CA TYR A 36 -8.18 -16.06 5.25
C TYR A 36 -8.76 -15.84 6.65
N ARG A 37 -9.90 -16.46 6.98
CA ARG A 37 -10.49 -16.37 8.34
C ARG A 37 -9.55 -16.90 9.43
N LYS A 38 -8.63 -17.80 9.10
CA LYS A 38 -7.61 -18.33 10.01
C LYS A 38 -6.31 -17.50 10.05
N GLY A 39 -6.29 -16.38 9.31
CA GLY A 39 -5.11 -15.54 9.08
C GLY A 39 -4.42 -15.87 7.75
N ILE A 40 -3.96 -14.82 7.05
CA ILE A 40 -3.30 -14.93 5.74
C ILE A 40 -2.03 -15.77 5.83
N GLN A 41 -1.20 -15.52 6.84
CA GLN A 41 0.06 -16.25 7.04
C GLN A 41 -0.13 -17.75 7.27
N THR A 42 -1.13 -18.11 8.09
CA THR A 42 -1.46 -19.52 8.37
C THR A 42 -1.89 -20.23 7.08
N PHE A 43 -2.76 -19.57 6.30
CA PHE A 43 -3.22 -20.09 5.02
C PHE A 43 -2.07 -20.24 4.00
N ASP A 44 -1.17 -19.26 3.90
CA ASP A 44 -0.01 -19.33 3.02
C ASP A 44 0.93 -20.48 3.41
N MET A 45 1.15 -20.70 4.71
CA MET A 45 1.97 -21.80 5.21
C MET A 45 1.35 -23.17 4.88
N GLU A 46 0.04 -23.33 5.09
CA GLU A 46 -0.70 -24.55 4.71
C GLU A 46 -0.64 -24.79 3.19
N CYS A 47 -0.77 -23.73 2.38
CA CYS A 47 -0.68 -23.82 0.93
C CYS A 47 0.74 -24.19 0.47
N PHE A 48 1.77 -23.60 1.07
CA PHE A 48 3.16 -23.94 0.78
C PHE A 48 3.47 -25.41 1.10
N GLN A 49 3.02 -25.90 2.28
CA GLN A 49 3.21 -27.29 2.67
C GLN A 49 2.50 -28.27 1.73
N LYS A 50 1.34 -27.87 1.19
CA LYS A 50 0.48 -28.75 0.37
C LYS A 50 0.79 -28.72 -1.13
N TYR A 51 1.16 -27.56 -1.67
CA TYR A 51 1.33 -27.34 -3.11
C TYR A 51 2.77 -27.02 -3.51
N GLY A 52 3.66 -26.79 -2.54
CA GLY A 52 5.07 -26.53 -2.76
C GLY A 52 5.38 -25.06 -3.03
N LYS A 53 6.47 -24.81 -3.77
CA LYS A 53 7.04 -23.46 -3.95
C LYS A 53 6.20 -22.49 -4.78
N ILE A 54 5.26 -22.99 -5.59
CA ILE A 54 4.43 -22.18 -6.48
C ILE A 54 3.00 -22.68 -6.39
N TRP A 55 2.07 -21.80 -6.07
CA TRP A 55 0.64 -22.13 -6.05
C TRP A 55 -0.21 -20.94 -6.48
N GLY A 56 -1.40 -21.24 -7.00
CA GLY A 56 -2.37 -20.24 -7.43
C GLY A 56 -3.54 -20.14 -6.46
N ILE A 57 -3.90 -18.93 -6.06
CA ILE A 57 -5.08 -18.62 -5.24
C ILE A 57 -6.00 -17.66 -5.99
N TYR A 58 -7.23 -17.48 -5.53
CA TYR A 58 -8.19 -16.59 -6.16
C TYR A 58 -8.78 -15.62 -5.15
N ASP A 59 -8.43 -14.34 -5.24
CA ASP A 59 -9.06 -13.29 -4.44
C ASP A 59 -10.33 -12.83 -5.14
N GLY A 60 -11.48 -13.33 -4.67
CA GLY A 60 -12.75 -13.15 -5.36
C GLY A 60 -12.68 -13.79 -6.75
N ARG A 61 -12.53 -12.98 -7.81
CA ARG A 61 -12.38 -13.43 -9.21
C ARG A 61 -10.97 -13.25 -9.77
N GLN A 62 -10.08 -12.59 -9.03
CA GLN A 62 -8.72 -12.28 -9.49
C GLN A 62 -7.79 -13.47 -9.24
N PRO A 63 -7.08 -14.00 -10.26
CA PRO A 63 -6.05 -15.00 -10.05
C PRO A 63 -4.81 -14.37 -9.44
N VAL A 64 -4.33 -14.92 -8.33
CA VAL A 64 -3.10 -14.49 -7.64
C VAL A 64 -2.12 -15.66 -7.63
N LEU A 65 -0.92 -15.45 -8.15
CA LEU A 65 0.14 -16.45 -8.18
C LEU A 65 1.12 -16.20 -7.03
N SER A 66 1.20 -17.13 -6.10
CA SER A 66 2.14 -17.09 -5.00
C SER A 66 3.41 -17.85 -5.37
N VAL A 67 4.56 -17.20 -5.15
CA VAL A 67 5.88 -17.75 -5.49
C VAL A 67 6.80 -17.62 -4.29
N MET A 68 7.35 -18.76 -3.83
CA MET A 68 8.33 -18.83 -2.74
C MET A 68 9.72 -19.27 -3.21
N ASP A 69 9.97 -19.29 -4.52
CA ASP A 69 11.29 -19.59 -5.06
C ASP A 69 12.21 -18.36 -4.98
N THR A 70 13.36 -18.52 -4.33
CA THR A 70 14.32 -17.44 -4.10
C THR A 70 14.88 -16.85 -5.39
N ASP A 71 15.04 -17.64 -6.45
CA ASP A 71 15.58 -17.16 -7.73
C ASP A 71 14.56 -16.31 -8.49
N ILE A 72 13.29 -16.71 -8.43
CA ILE A 72 12.18 -15.94 -9.02
C ILE A 72 11.94 -14.68 -8.20
N ILE A 73 11.91 -14.77 -6.87
CA ILE A 73 11.79 -13.61 -5.97
C ILE A 73 12.93 -12.62 -6.23
N LYS A 74 14.18 -13.10 -6.32
CA LYS A 74 15.34 -12.26 -6.64
C LYS A 74 15.21 -11.60 -8.00
N THR A 75 14.66 -12.30 -8.98
CA THR A 75 14.46 -11.73 -10.32
C THR A 75 13.37 -10.65 -10.30
N VAL A 76 12.21 -10.92 -9.70
CA VAL A 76 11.09 -9.97 -9.62
C VAL A 76 11.42 -8.77 -8.72
N LEU A 77 11.93 -9.01 -7.51
CA LEU A 77 12.15 -7.97 -6.50
C LEU A 77 13.50 -7.25 -6.63
N ILE A 78 14.46 -7.78 -7.40
CA ILE A 78 15.77 -7.14 -7.56
C ILE A 78 16.00 -6.78 -9.02
N LYS A 79 16.02 -7.75 -9.94
CA LYS A 79 16.38 -7.48 -11.35
C LYS A 79 15.34 -6.57 -12.04
N GLU A 80 14.04 -6.84 -11.83
CA GLU A 80 12.93 -6.05 -12.41
C GLU A 80 12.50 -4.88 -11.52
N CYS A 81 12.93 -4.83 -10.25
CA CYS A 81 12.61 -3.71 -9.36
C CYS A 81 13.45 -2.46 -9.68
N TYR A 82 14.69 -2.62 -10.16
CA TYR A 82 15.53 -1.48 -10.56
C TYR A 82 15.03 -0.72 -11.80
N SER A 83 14.16 -1.32 -12.62
CA SER A 83 13.53 -0.62 -13.75
C SER A 83 12.27 0.16 -13.33
N LEU A 84 11.68 -0.14 -12.16
CA LEU A 84 10.38 0.41 -11.75
C LEU A 84 10.40 1.21 -10.42
N PHE A 85 11.33 0.95 -9.49
CA PHE A 85 11.34 1.57 -8.16
C PHE A 85 12.75 1.89 -7.65
N THR A 86 13.28 3.03 -8.08
CA THR A 86 14.61 3.52 -7.71
C THR A 86 14.51 4.64 -6.67
N ASN A 87 14.59 4.32 -5.38
CA ASN A 87 14.85 5.37 -4.38
C ASN A 87 15.69 4.86 -3.20
N ARG A 88 17.00 5.10 -3.27
CA ARG A 88 17.99 4.80 -2.20
C ARG A 88 18.35 6.01 -1.32
N ARG A 89 17.52 7.05 -1.29
CA ARG A 89 17.78 8.30 -0.53
C ARG A 89 17.27 8.30 0.92
N MET A 90 16.62 7.22 1.37
CA MET A 90 15.91 7.18 2.67
C MET A 90 16.79 6.88 3.89
N PHE A 91 18.04 6.42 3.72
CA PHE A 91 18.87 5.94 4.83
C PHE A 91 19.25 7.00 5.87
N GLY A 92 19.43 8.26 5.46
CA GLY A 92 19.80 9.34 6.39
C GLY A 92 18.69 9.67 7.40
N ILE A 93 17.45 9.76 6.91
CA ILE A 93 16.25 10.05 7.71
C ILE A 93 15.94 8.89 8.66
N MET A 94 16.11 7.66 8.15
CA MET A 94 15.93 6.46 8.95
C MET A 94 16.88 6.43 10.16
N LYS A 95 18.14 6.84 9.96
CA LYS A 95 19.15 6.89 11.03
C LYS A 95 18.79 7.89 12.13
N SER A 96 18.28 9.08 11.79
CA SER A 96 17.91 10.08 12.80
C SER A 96 16.72 9.62 13.64
N HIS A 97 15.65 9.11 13.02
CA HIS A 97 14.49 8.61 13.76
C HIS A 97 14.79 7.34 14.56
N SER A 98 15.77 6.53 14.11
CA SER A 98 16.22 5.34 14.85
C SER A 98 16.86 5.72 16.19
N HIS A 99 17.58 6.83 16.26
CA HIS A 99 18.16 7.33 17.52
C HIS A 99 17.06 7.70 18.52
N THR A 100 16.05 8.45 18.07
CA THR A 100 14.88 8.82 18.88
C THR A 100 14.11 7.60 19.38
N LEU A 101 13.98 6.57 18.54
CA LEU A 101 13.34 5.30 18.93
C LEU A 101 14.13 4.60 20.05
N VAL A 102 15.46 4.46 19.89
CA VAL A 102 16.32 3.81 20.89
C VAL A 102 16.32 4.58 22.21
N GLU A 103 16.42 5.92 22.17
CA GLU A 103 16.33 6.74 23.37
C GLU A 103 15.02 6.55 24.12
N ASN A 104 13.88 6.53 23.42
CA ASN A 104 12.58 6.37 24.05
C ASN A 104 12.38 4.96 24.61
N LEU A 105 12.86 3.93 23.90
CA LEU A 105 12.88 2.56 24.43
C LEU A 105 13.76 2.43 25.67
N GLN A 106 14.93 3.07 25.67
CA GLN A 106 15.84 3.07 26.83
C GLN A 106 15.18 3.75 28.03
N LYS A 107 14.56 4.93 27.85
CA LYS A 107 13.82 5.62 28.92
C LYS A 107 12.67 4.78 29.48
N THR A 108 11.97 4.00 28.66
CA THR A 108 10.89 3.11 29.12
C THR A 108 11.46 1.88 29.84
N SER A 109 12.59 1.35 29.39
CA SER A 109 13.31 0.26 30.06
C SER A 109 13.83 0.68 31.44
N GLU A 110 14.38 1.89 31.57
CA GLU A 110 14.88 2.43 32.84
C GLU A 110 13.75 2.68 33.86
N ARG A 111 12.53 2.95 33.37
CA ARG A 111 11.32 3.06 34.19
C ARG A 111 10.71 1.73 34.61
N GLY A 112 11.20 0.60 34.08
CA GLY A 112 10.68 -0.73 34.36
C GLY A 112 9.26 -0.96 33.81
N GLU A 113 8.82 -0.16 32.84
CA GLU A 113 7.49 -0.24 32.24
C GLU A 113 7.49 -1.22 31.05
N SER A 114 6.37 -1.92 30.85
CA SER A 114 6.19 -2.75 29.66
C SER A 114 6.04 -1.87 28.41
N ALA A 115 6.95 -2.02 27.45
CA ALA A 115 6.89 -1.29 26.19
C ALA A 115 6.02 -2.03 25.15
N ASP A 116 4.97 -1.37 24.63
CA ASP A 116 4.23 -1.88 23.47
C ASP A 116 5.01 -1.60 22.18
N ILE A 117 5.71 -2.63 21.71
CA ILE A 117 6.52 -2.60 20.47
C ILE A 117 5.70 -2.06 19.29
N LYS A 118 4.40 -2.37 19.20
CA LYS A 118 3.57 -1.93 18.08
C LYS A 118 3.36 -0.42 18.07
N GLU A 119 3.28 0.20 19.24
CA GLU A 119 3.14 1.65 19.36
C GLU A 119 4.46 2.37 19.01
N PHE A 120 5.59 1.87 19.54
CA PHE A 120 6.92 2.42 19.25
C PHE A 120 7.28 2.33 17.76
N PHE A 121 7.16 1.14 17.17
CA PHE A 121 7.47 0.95 15.75
C PHE A 121 6.43 1.60 14.85
N GLY A 122 5.15 1.64 15.25
CA GLY A 122 4.12 2.38 14.52
C GLY A 122 4.43 3.87 14.44
N ALA A 123 4.80 4.49 15.57
CA ALA A 123 5.19 5.89 15.62
C ALA A 123 6.46 6.17 14.79
N TYR A 124 7.48 5.34 14.92
CA TYR A 124 8.71 5.42 14.12
C TYR A 124 8.44 5.30 12.61
N SER A 125 7.66 4.31 12.17
CA SER A 125 7.36 4.10 10.76
C SER A 125 6.61 5.29 10.16
N MET A 126 5.66 5.88 10.90
CA MET A 126 4.98 7.08 10.46
C MET A 126 5.96 8.25 10.30
N ASP A 127 6.81 8.52 11.29
CA ASP A 127 7.79 9.62 11.23
C ASP A 127 8.74 9.48 10.03
N VAL A 128 9.24 8.26 9.78
CA VAL A 128 10.09 8.00 8.61
C VAL A 128 9.32 8.23 7.31
N VAL A 129 8.08 7.75 7.20
CA VAL A 129 7.26 7.94 5.98
C VAL A 129 6.94 9.41 5.77
N THR A 130 6.55 10.16 6.80
CA THR A 130 6.15 11.57 6.66
C THR A 130 7.34 12.48 6.41
N SER A 131 8.48 12.19 7.04
CA SER A 131 9.73 12.90 6.79
C SER A 131 10.31 12.58 5.41
N THR A 132 10.21 11.33 4.94
CA THR A 132 10.71 10.96 3.59
C THR A 132 9.79 11.43 2.47
N ALA A 133 8.47 11.31 2.63
CA ALA A 133 7.50 11.64 1.59
C ALA A 133 7.24 13.14 1.49
N PHE A 134 7.08 13.81 2.63
CA PHE A 134 6.62 15.21 2.71
C PHE A 134 7.63 16.15 3.37
N SER A 135 8.78 15.64 3.82
CA SER A 135 9.74 16.38 4.65
C SER A 135 9.13 17.08 5.85
N VAL A 136 8.08 16.46 6.42
CA VAL A 136 7.42 16.89 7.65
C VAL A 136 7.91 16.01 8.79
N ASP A 137 8.53 16.64 9.80
CA ASP A 137 8.90 15.98 11.04
C ASP A 137 7.79 16.18 12.07
N ILE A 138 7.11 15.09 12.42
CA ILE A 138 5.95 15.10 13.32
C ILE A 138 6.36 14.71 14.73
N ASN A 139 7.47 13.99 14.88
CA ASN A 139 7.95 13.44 16.13
C ASN A 139 6.86 12.64 16.88
N SER A 140 6.21 11.73 16.14
CA SER A 140 5.06 10.92 16.58
C SER A 140 5.36 10.09 17.83
N LEU A 141 6.63 9.75 18.05
CA LEU A 141 7.10 9.01 19.23
C LEU A 141 6.91 9.81 20.54
N ASN A 142 7.05 11.13 20.49
CA ASN A 142 6.90 12.00 21.66
C ASN A 142 5.53 12.67 21.72
N ASN A 143 4.84 12.78 20.58
CA ASN A 143 3.51 13.40 20.49
C ASN A 143 2.49 12.48 19.78
N PRO A 144 2.02 11.39 20.43
CA PRO A 144 1.10 10.43 19.82
C PRO A 144 -0.32 10.98 19.57
N LYS A 145 -0.63 12.18 20.11
CA LYS A 145 -1.91 12.88 19.94
C LYS A 145 -1.91 13.90 18.81
N ASP A 146 -0.80 14.02 18.08
CA ASP A 146 -0.72 14.93 16.95
C ASP A 146 -1.87 14.65 15.95
N PRO A 147 -2.53 15.69 15.40
CA PRO A 147 -3.63 15.52 14.46
C PRO A 147 -3.26 14.65 13.26
N PHE A 148 -2.02 14.76 12.77
CA PHE A 148 -1.51 13.97 11.65
C PHE A 148 -1.40 12.49 12.03
N VAL A 149 -0.85 12.18 13.21
CA VAL A 149 -0.78 10.82 13.76
C VAL A 149 -2.17 10.20 13.92
N SER A 150 -3.10 10.94 14.51
CA SER A 150 -4.48 10.48 14.72
C SER A 150 -5.20 10.18 13.40
N ASN A 151 -5.01 11.05 12.40
CA ASN A 151 -5.61 10.90 11.08
C ASN A 151 -4.99 9.75 10.28
N ILE A 152 -3.66 9.54 10.33
CA ILE A 152 -3.02 8.35 9.74
C ILE A 152 -3.53 7.08 10.41
N LYS A 153 -3.57 7.04 11.75
CA LYS A 153 -4.09 5.87 12.50
C LYS A 153 -5.53 5.53 12.10
N LYS A 154 -6.38 6.53 11.85
CA LYS A 154 -7.75 6.33 11.34
C LYS A 154 -7.75 5.77 9.91
N MET A 155 -6.87 6.27 9.03
CA MET A 155 -6.73 5.78 7.66
C MET A 155 -6.23 4.33 7.60
N LEU A 156 -5.31 3.96 8.48
CA LEU A 156 -4.72 2.61 8.56
C LEU A 156 -5.61 1.58 9.27
N LYS A 157 -6.62 1.99 10.05
CA LYS A 157 -7.61 1.10 10.68
C LYS A 157 -8.64 0.55 9.68
N PHE A 158 -8.27 0.47 8.40
CA PHE A 158 -9.14 -0.08 7.38
C PHE A 158 -9.33 -1.58 7.58
N ASN A 159 -10.57 -2.00 7.85
CA ASN A 159 -10.92 -3.40 7.97
C ASN A 159 -11.17 -3.97 6.58
N PHE A 160 -10.23 -4.77 6.07
CA PHE A 160 -10.39 -5.51 4.80
C PHE A 160 -11.58 -6.50 4.80
N PHE A 161 -12.15 -6.79 5.97
CA PHE A 161 -13.37 -7.60 6.13
C PHE A 161 -14.65 -6.78 6.25
N ASN A 162 -14.60 -5.47 5.99
CA ASN A 162 -15.82 -4.66 5.97
C ASN A 162 -16.77 -5.21 4.88
N PRO A 163 -18.06 -5.47 5.19
CA PRO A 163 -19.02 -6.00 4.24
C PRO A 163 -19.14 -5.17 2.95
N VAL A 164 -18.90 -3.86 3.01
CA VAL A 164 -18.87 -2.97 1.82
C VAL A 164 -17.66 -3.25 0.94
N PHE A 165 -16.47 -3.41 1.53
CA PHE A 165 -15.24 -3.75 0.79
C PHE A 165 -15.35 -5.14 0.14
N LEU A 166 -15.90 -6.11 0.88
CA LEU A 166 -16.18 -7.44 0.36
C LEU A 166 -17.20 -7.42 -0.79
N ALA A 167 -18.27 -6.64 -0.67
CA ALA A 167 -19.27 -6.51 -1.73
C ALA A 167 -18.66 -5.96 -3.03
N VAL A 168 -17.80 -4.94 -2.93
CA VAL A 168 -17.08 -4.37 -4.08
C VAL A 168 -16.09 -5.37 -4.69
N ALA A 169 -15.36 -6.12 -3.86
CA ALA A 169 -14.44 -7.16 -4.33
C ALA A 169 -15.17 -8.33 -5.04
N LEU A 170 -16.36 -8.70 -4.57
CA LEU A 170 -17.16 -9.81 -5.12
C LEU A 170 -17.94 -9.41 -6.38
N PHE A 171 -18.35 -8.14 -6.47
CA PHE A 171 -19.19 -7.61 -7.53
C PHE A 171 -18.50 -6.43 -8.21
N PRO A 172 -17.59 -6.66 -9.16
CA PRO A 172 -16.88 -5.58 -9.86
C PRO A 172 -17.79 -4.62 -10.64
N PHE A 173 -19.06 -4.98 -10.87
CA PHE A 173 -20.05 -4.09 -11.48
C PHE A 173 -20.56 -2.98 -10.53
N THR A 174 -20.33 -3.09 -9.21
CA THR A 174 -20.68 -2.03 -8.25
C THR A 174 -19.62 -0.94 -8.20
N ALA A 175 -18.38 -1.21 -8.63
CA ALA A 175 -17.31 -0.20 -8.63
C ALA A 175 -17.65 1.04 -9.49
N PRO A 176 -18.15 0.91 -10.75
CA PRO A 176 -18.59 2.06 -11.53
C PRO A 176 -19.78 2.83 -10.93
N LEU A 177 -20.58 2.16 -10.09
CA LEU A 177 -21.70 2.80 -9.38
C LEU A 177 -21.21 3.59 -8.16
N LEU A 178 -20.27 3.05 -7.40
CA LEU A 178 -19.66 3.72 -6.26
C LEU A 178 -18.85 4.95 -6.68
N GLU A 179 -18.15 4.88 -7.81
CA GLU A 179 -17.42 6.04 -8.37
C GLU A 179 -18.38 7.18 -8.73
N LYS A 180 -19.56 6.88 -9.28
CA LYS A 180 -20.58 7.91 -9.56
C LYS A 180 -21.23 8.50 -8.31
N MET A 181 -21.15 7.79 -7.19
CA MET A 181 -21.68 8.23 -5.89
C MET A 181 -20.65 8.96 -5.03
N ASP A 182 -19.44 9.21 -5.55
CA ASP A 182 -18.32 9.83 -4.81
C ASP A 182 -18.02 9.11 -3.48
N PHE A 183 -18.24 7.79 -3.45
CA PHE A 183 -18.07 7.01 -2.23
C PHE A 183 -16.59 6.77 -1.94
N SER A 184 -16.06 7.43 -0.90
CA SER A 184 -14.71 7.21 -0.41
C SER A 184 -14.67 6.15 0.69
N PHE A 185 -13.74 5.22 0.59
CA PHE A 185 -13.43 4.25 1.64
C PHE A 185 -12.74 4.88 2.86
N PHE A 186 -12.22 6.09 2.70
CA PHE A 186 -11.56 6.84 3.76
C PHE A 186 -12.51 7.90 4.33
N PRO A 187 -12.45 8.19 5.65
CA PRO A 187 -13.27 9.23 6.24
C PRO A 187 -12.98 10.58 5.56
N THR A 188 -14.02 11.27 5.09
CA THR A 188 -13.91 12.56 4.38
C THR A 188 -13.17 13.61 5.21
N ALA A 189 -13.45 13.70 6.51
CA ALA A 189 -12.74 14.60 7.41
C ALA A 189 -11.22 14.35 7.47
N VAL A 190 -10.78 13.10 7.28
CA VAL A 190 -9.35 12.74 7.25
C VAL A 190 -8.74 13.12 5.91
N THR A 191 -9.42 12.85 4.79
CA THR A 191 -8.93 13.21 3.46
C THR A 191 -8.86 14.72 3.27
N ASP A 192 -9.84 15.47 3.77
CA ASP A 192 -9.87 16.94 3.69
C ASP A 192 -8.70 17.56 4.46
N PHE A 193 -8.40 17.02 5.65
CA PHE A 193 -7.24 17.44 6.44
C PHE A 193 -5.93 17.25 5.69
N PHE A 194 -5.72 16.06 5.09
CA PHE A 194 -4.50 15.80 4.32
C PHE A 194 -4.45 16.63 3.05
N TYR A 195 -5.57 16.82 2.36
CA TYR A 195 -5.63 17.65 1.17
C TYR A 195 -5.25 19.11 1.49
N ALA A 196 -5.81 19.68 2.55
CA ALA A 196 -5.47 21.03 3.01
C ALA A 196 -3.99 21.14 3.42
N SER A 197 -3.48 20.14 4.15
CA SER A 197 -2.07 20.10 4.58
C SER A 197 -1.11 20.00 3.39
N LEU A 198 -1.41 19.14 2.41
CA LEU A 198 -0.59 18.97 1.21
C LEU A 198 -0.66 20.19 0.29
N GLN A 199 -1.84 20.81 0.15
CA GLN A 199 -1.97 22.06 -0.59
C GLN A 199 -1.14 23.18 0.04
N LYS A 200 -1.14 23.30 1.37
CA LYS A 200 -0.33 24.27 2.09
C LYS A 200 1.17 24.02 1.89
N ILE A 201 1.63 22.77 2.03
CA ILE A 201 3.05 22.42 1.80
C ILE A 201 3.44 22.68 0.35
N LYS A 202 2.57 22.38 -0.63
CA LYS A 202 2.81 22.66 -2.05
C LYS A 202 2.95 24.15 -2.31
N SER A 203 2.03 24.98 -1.80
CA SER A 203 2.05 26.42 -2.05
C SER A 203 3.26 27.11 -1.41
N GLU A 204 3.65 26.71 -0.18
CA GLU A 204 4.85 27.21 0.49
C GLU A 204 6.14 26.89 -0.29
N ARG A 205 6.22 25.69 -0.88
CA ARG A 205 7.39 25.25 -1.68
C ARG A 205 7.44 25.84 -3.09
N VAL A 206 6.31 26.19 -3.68
CA VAL A 206 6.28 26.90 -4.97
C VAL A 206 6.64 28.37 -4.78
N ALA A 207 6.23 28.98 -3.65
CA ALA A 207 6.51 30.39 -3.36
C ALA A 207 7.96 30.63 -2.92
N LYS A 208 8.57 29.70 -2.18
CA LYS A 208 9.98 29.74 -1.81
C LYS A 208 10.71 28.80 -2.76
N ASP A 209 11.45 29.32 -3.73
CA ASP A 209 12.33 28.55 -4.63
C ASP A 209 13.40 27.79 -3.82
N HIS A 210 12.99 26.70 -3.18
CA HIS A 210 13.76 26.01 -2.17
C HIS A 210 14.56 24.91 -2.86
N LYS A 211 15.86 25.16 -3.01
CA LYS A 211 16.89 24.12 -3.21
C LYS A 211 17.05 23.20 -1.98
N SER A 212 15.95 22.82 -1.33
CA SER A 212 15.98 21.86 -0.24
C SER A 212 15.90 20.44 -0.80
N ARG A 213 16.36 19.49 0.02
CA ARG A 213 16.44 18.04 -0.18
C ARG A 213 15.35 17.50 -1.12
N VAL A 214 15.75 16.78 -2.16
CA VAL A 214 14.83 16.09 -3.08
C VAL A 214 14.08 14.99 -2.32
N ASP A 215 12.81 15.25 -2.01
CA ASP A 215 11.86 14.32 -1.43
C ASP A 215 10.79 13.90 -2.46
N ILE A 216 9.90 12.98 -2.09
CA ILE A 216 8.87 12.46 -3.01
C ILE A 216 7.96 13.59 -3.48
N MET A 217 7.60 14.53 -2.60
CA MET A 217 6.76 15.67 -2.95
C MET A 217 7.41 16.62 -3.95
N GLN A 218 8.71 16.89 -3.81
CA GLN A 218 9.45 17.70 -4.76
C GLN A 218 9.49 17.03 -6.14
N LEU A 219 9.75 15.72 -6.18
CA LEU A 219 9.71 14.95 -7.43
C LEU A 219 8.33 15.03 -8.12
N MET A 220 7.24 15.01 -7.35
CA MET A 220 5.89 15.19 -7.89
C MET A 220 5.65 16.60 -8.43
N ILE A 221 6.15 17.64 -7.76
CA ILE A 221 6.04 19.02 -8.24
C ILE A 221 6.86 19.22 -9.52
N ASP A 222 8.08 18.69 -9.56
CA ASP A 222 8.97 18.81 -10.72
C ASP A 222 8.40 18.09 -11.94
N SER A 223 7.79 16.91 -11.75
CA SER A 223 7.07 16.16 -12.78
C SER A 223 5.90 16.95 -13.40
N GLN A 224 5.16 17.72 -12.60
CA GLN A 224 4.06 18.55 -13.10
C GLN A 224 4.57 19.75 -13.92
N LYS A 225 5.73 20.31 -13.55
CA LYS A 225 6.36 21.39 -14.33
C LYS A 225 6.84 20.90 -15.69
N SER A 226 7.49 19.73 -15.75
CA SER A 226 7.96 19.15 -17.02
C SER A 226 6.82 18.87 -18.01
N GLU A 227 5.66 18.41 -17.54
CA GLU A 227 4.48 18.19 -18.41
C GLU A 227 3.91 19.49 -18.97
N HIS A 228 3.86 20.55 -18.15
CA HIS A 228 3.35 21.85 -18.56
C HIS A 228 4.28 22.55 -19.56
N ASP A 229 5.59 22.39 -19.39
CA ASP A 229 6.61 22.91 -20.32
C ASP A 229 6.63 22.12 -21.65
N ASP A 230 6.43 20.80 -21.62
CA ASP A 230 6.34 19.97 -22.82
C ASP A 230 5.08 20.28 -23.66
N LEU A 231 3.95 20.55 -23.02
CA LEU A 231 2.72 20.99 -23.70
C LEU A 231 2.87 22.38 -24.32
N ASN A 232 3.54 23.30 -23.62
CA ASN A 232 3.78 24.67 -24.12
C ASN A 232 4.79 24.67 -25.30
N THR A 233 5.78 23.78 -25.25
CA THR A 233 6.76 23.61 -26.33
C THR A 233 6.11 23.00 -27.57
N LYS A 234 5.26 21.97 -27.43
CA LYS A 234 4.51 21.39 -28.57
C LYS A 234 3.46 22.34 -29.16
N GLY A 235 2.87 23.23 -28.37
CA GLY A 235 1.95 24.26 -28.84
C GLY A 235 2.60 25.37 -29.69
N ASN A 236 3.90 25.63 -29.48
CA ASN A 236 4.65 26.65 -30.24
C ASN A 236 5.25 26.14 -31.55
N PHE A 237 5.27 24.84 -31.81
CA PHE A 237 5.69 24.26 -33.10
C PHE A 237 4.55 24.13 -34.13
N LEU A 238 3.31 24.45 -33.73
CA LEU A 238 2.10 24.38 -34.58
C LEU A 238 1.51 25.77 -34.89
N LYS A 239 2.31 26.83 -34.79
CA LYS A 239 1.99 28.16 -35.32
C LYS A 239 2.94 28.54 -36.44
#